data_AF-A0A448ZPW3-F1
#
_entry.id   AF-A0A448ZPW3-F1
#
_cell.length_a   1.000
_cell.length_b   1.000
_cell.length_c   1.000
_cell.angle_alpha   90.00
_cell.angle_beta   90.00
_cell.angle_gamma   90.00
#
_symmetry.space_group_name_H-M   'P 1'
#
loop_
_entity.id
_entity.type
_entity.pdbx_description
1 polymer ?
#
loop_
_entity_poly.entity_id
_entity_poly.type
_entity_poly.pdbx_seq_one_letter_code
_entity_poly.pdbx_strand_id
1 'polypeptide(L)' 'MGDVIIDVPGGSNNHNYANVTLIVELARLHGVQAVWAGWGHASENPLLPNSLASST' A
#
# COMPACT_ATOMS: atom_id res chain seq x y z
N MET A 1 -11.01 -9.72 -8.39
CA MET A 1 -9.80 -10.50 -8.76
C MET A 1 -8.78 -9.50 -9.27
N GLY A 2 -7.51 -9.58 -8.85
CA GLY A 2 -6.44 -8.77 -9.43
C GLY A 2 -5.69 -9.55 -10.50
N ASP A 3 -5.20 -8.87 -11.54
CA ASP A 3 -4.42 -9.49 -12.62
C ASP A 3 -3.07 -10.02 -12.13
N VAL A 4 -2.49 -9.37 -11.11
CA VAL A 4 -1.26 -9.75 -10.43
C VAL A 4 -1.53 -9.76 -8.93
N ILE A 5 -1.08 -10.82 -8.25
CA ILE A 5 -1.19 -10.99 -6.81
C ILE A 5 0.22 -11.04 -6.24
N ILE A 6 0.48 -10.23 -5.21
CA ILE A 6 1.79 -10.11 -4.57
C ILE A 6 1.69 -10.62 -3.15
N ASP A 7 2.56 -11.56 -2.80
CA ASP A 7 2.68 -12.07 -1.44
C ASP A 7 3.31 -11.02 -0.52
N VAL A 8 2.70 -10.83 0.65
CA VAL A 8 3.14 -9.88 1.68
C VAL A 8 3.30 -10.61 3.02
N PRO A 9 4.08 -10.06 3.97
CA PRO A 9 4.25 -10.68 5.28
C PRO A 9 2.90 -10.93 5.99
N GLY A 10 2.78 -12.10 6.61
CA GLY A 10 1.62 -12.46 7.43
C GLY A 10 1.60 -11.81 8.81
N GLY A 11 0.60 -12.18 9.62
CA GLY A 11 0.40 -11.66 10.98
C GLY A 11 -0.47 -10.41 11.02
N SER A 12 -0.30 -9.60 12.06
CA SER A 12 -1.06 -8.36 12.26
C SER A 12 -0.95 -7.40 11.07
N ASN A 13 -1.99 -6.59 10.85
CA ASN A 13 -2.11 -5.77 9.65
C ASN A 13 -1.00 -4.71 9.46
N ASN A 14 -0.32 -4.34 10.55
CA ASN A 14 0.83 -3.44 10.55
C ASN A 14 2.05 -4.02 9.80
N HIS A 15 2.05 -5.30 9.46
CA HIS A 15 3.09 -5.92 8.62
C HIS A 15 2.74 -5.90 7.12
N ASN A 16 1.48 -5.62 6.76
CA ASN A 16 0.98 -5.72 5.38
C ASN A 16 0.10 -4.52 5.00
N TYR A 17 -1.23 -4.66 5.07
CA TYR A 17 -2.20 -3.71 4.53
C TYR A 17 -2.27 -2.38 5.29
N ALA A 18 -1.74 -2.31 6.51
CA ALA A 18 -1.60 -1.06 7.26
C ALA A 18 -0.16 -0.50 7.23
N ASN A 19 0.77 -1.19 6.57
CA ASN A 19 2.16 -0.75 6.45
C ASN A 19 2.33 0.17 5.23
N VAL A 20 2.28 1.47 5.48
CA VAL A 20 2.42 2.49 4.43
C VAL A 20 3.72 2.36 3.63
N THR A 21 4.84 2.08 4.31
CA THR A 21 6.15 1.94 3.66
C THR A 21 6.13 0.80 2.64
N LEU A 22 5.60 -0.37 3.04
CA LEU A 22 5.48 -1.51 2.15
C LEU A 22 4.56 -1.21 0.95
N ILE A 23 3.41 -0.58 1.20
CA ILE A 23 2.46 -0.24 0.12
C ILE A 23 3.11 0.69 -0.91
N VAL A 24 3.83 1.71 -0.46
CA VAL A 24 4.54 2.65 -1.35
C VAL A 24 5.66 1.95 -2.11
N GLU A 25 6.42 1.08 -1.46
CA GLU A 25 7.48 0.31 -2.11
C GLU A 25 6.94 -0.60 -3.20
N LEU A 26 5.85 -1.33 -2.93
CA LEU A 26 5.18 -2.18 -3.92
C LEU A 26 4.58 -1.37 -5.06
N ALA A 27 3.97 -0.22 -4.77
CA ALA A 27 3.41 0.65 -5.80
C ALA A 27 4.51 1.11 -6.78
N ARG A 28 5.69 1.46 -6.27
CA ARG A 28 6.87 1.82 -7.07
C ARG A 28 7.43 0.63 -7.85
N LEU A 29 7.60 -0.52 -7.21
CA LEU A 29 8.14 -1.74 -7.83
C LEU A 29 7.30 -2.20 -9.03
N HIS A 30 5.98 -2.10 -8.90
CA HIS A 30 5.03 -2.51 -9.93
C HIS A 30 4.56 -1.38 -10.85
N GLY A 31 5.05 -0.15 -10.64
CA GLY A 31 4.77 1.00 -11.50
C GLY A 31 3.28 1.33 -11.62
N VAL A 32 2.50 1.17 -10.55
CA VAL A 32 1.06 1.47 -10.56
C VAL A 32 0.82 2.97 -10.46
N GLN A 33 -0.22 3.47 -11.14
CA GLN A 33 -0.52 4.90 -11.17
C GLN A 33 -1.35 5.35 -9.95
N ALA A 34 -2.02 4.42 -9.27
CA ALA A 34 -2.89 4.71 -8.14
C ALA A 34 -2.91 3.56 -7.14
N VAL A 35 -3.20 3.89 -5.88
CA VAL A 35 -3.42 2.94 -4.79
C VAL A 35 -4.83 3.14 -4.24
N TRP A 36 -5.58 2.06 -4.10
CA TRP A 36 -6.91 2.08 -3.50
C TRP A 36 -6.89 1.30 -2.18
N ALA A 37 -7.08 2.00 -1.06
CA ALA A 37 -7.03 1.40 0.27
C ALA A 37 -8.39 0.89 0.79
N GLY A 38 -9.49 1.14 0.08
CA GLY A 38 -10.82 0.78 0.55
C GLY A 38 -11.15 1.39 1.92
N TRP A 39 -11.45 0.54 2.91
CA TRP A 39 -11.73 0.91 4.29
C TRP A 39 -10.90 0.07 5.28
N GLY A 40 -10.58 0.64 6.44
CA GLY A 40 -9.72 0.04 7.44
C GLY A 40 -8.23 0.06 7.04
N HIS A 41 -7.38 -0.53 7.87
CA HIS A 41 -5.93 -0.59 7.63
C HIS A 41 -5.30 0.81 7.47
N ALA A 42 -4.66 1.08 6.33
CA ALA A 42 -4.06 2.38 6.03
C ALA A 42 -5.06 3.39 5.42
N SER A 43 -6.36 3.06 5.27
CA SER A 43 -7.34 3.93 4.58
C SER A 43 -7.45 5.33 5.19
N GLU A 44 -7.30 5.43 6.51
CA GLU A 44 -7.41 6.67 7.27
C GLU A 44 -6.03 7.22 7.72
N ASN A 45 -4.93 6.57 7.29
CA ASN A 45 -3.59 7.01 7.63
C ASN A 45 -3.10 8.07 6.64
N PRO A 46 -2.95 9.35 7.04
CA PRO A 46 -2.55 10.43 6.13
C PRO A 46 -1.14 10.25 5.56
N LEU A 47 -0.29 9.43 6.19
CA LEU A 47 1.03 9.11 5.65
C LEU A 47 0.94 8.37 4.31
N LEU A 48 -0.14 7.62 4.05
CA LEU A 48 -0.31 6.89 2.80
C LEU A 48 -0.38 7.82 1.58
N PRO A 49 -1.37 8.74 1.47
CA PRO A 49 -1.41 9.66 0.33
C PRO A 49 -0.20 10.59 0.28
N ASN A 50 0.32 11.04 1.43
CA ASN A 50 1.47 11.93 1.47
C ASN A 50 2.75 11.27 0.90
N SER A 51 2.99 10.01 1.26
CA SER A 51 4.18 9.28 0.81
C SER A 51 4.08 8.91 -0.68
N LEU A 52 2.90 8.51 -1.15
CA LEU A 52 2.66 8.22 -2.57
C LEU A 52 2.82 9.47 -3.44
N ALA A 53 2.28 10.61 -3.00
CA ALA A 53 2.43 11.88 -3.71
C ALA A 53 3.90 12.35 -3.79
N SER A 54 4.69 12.06 -2.75
CA SER A 54 6.12 12.41 -2.71
C SER A 54 7.03 11.43 -3.46
N SER A 55 6.50 10.28 -3.87
CA SER A 55 7.25 9.21 -4.55
C SER A 55 7.16 9.30 -6.09
N THR A 56 6.70 10.43 -6.62
CA THR A 56 6.66 10.77 -8.05
C THR A 56 7.94 11.47 -8.48
#